data_AF-A0AA90HA77-F1
#
_entry.id   AF-A0AA90HA77-F1
#
_cell.length_a   1.000
_cell.length_b   1.000
_cell.length_c   1.000
_cell.angle_alpha   90.00
_cell.angle_beta   90.00
_cell.angle_gamma   90.00
#
_symmetry.space_group_name_H-M   'P 1'
#
loop_
_entity.id
_entity.type
_entity.pdbx_description
1 polymer ?
#
loop_
_entity_poly.entity_id
_entity_poly.type
_entity_poly.pdbx_seq_one_letter_code
_entity_poly.pdbx_strand_id
1 'polypeptide(L)'
;MILDRTNAANESITFSLDGTSYVTVGESQVGTATWQQAFDHKMSIILDPAMGGSCPNGACGCTAPTSATTSGGTTRVGRVAAYTAG
;
A
#
# COMPACT_ATOMS: atom_id res chain seq x y z
N MET A 1 0.49 -2.48 -7.38
CA MET A 1 1.29 -1.25 -7.38
C MET A 1 2.15 -1.28 -8.62
N ILE A 2 2.12 -0.21 -9.41
CA ILE A 2 3.06 0.05 -10.50
C ILE A 2 3.85 1.29 -10.08
N LEU A 3 5.18 1.18 -10.03
CA LEU A 3 6.08 2.32 -9.87
C LEU A 3 6.66 2.62 -11.25
N ASP A 4 6.17 3.69 -11.87
CA ASP A 4 6.62 4.14 -13.19
C ASP A 4 7.78 5.13 -13.05
N ARG A 5 8.94 4.71 -13.58
CA ARG A 5 10.19 5.46 -13.57
C ARG A 5 10.70 5.77 -14.98
N THR A 6 9.83 5.67 -15.98
CA THR A 6 10.22 5.91 -17.39
C THR A 6 10.66 7.35 -17.62
N ASN A 7 10.18 8.30 -16.80
CA ASN A 7 10.65 9.68 -16.74
C ASN A 7 11.20 10.01 -15.35
N ALA A 8 12.52 10.09 -15.22
CA ALA A 8 13.21 10.35 -13.96
C ALA A 8 12.94 11.74 -13.34
N ALA A 9 12.27 12.65 -14.06
CA ALA A 9 11.83 13.95 -13.53
C ALA A 9 10.33 13.98 -13.18
N ASN A 10 9.61 12.87 -13.38
CA ASN A 10 8.19 12.77 -13.12
C ASN A 10 7.80 11.31 -12.88
N GLU A 11 8.30 10.73 -11.79
CA GLU A 11 7.93 9.38 -11.39
C GLU A 11 6.51 9.33 -10.81
N SER A 12 5.88 8.16 -10.89
CA SER A 12 4.54 7.96 -10.30
C SER A 12 4.32 6.56 -9.76
N ILE A 13 3.35 6.45 -8.85
CA ILE A 13 2.86 5.18 -8.33
C ILE A 13 1.36 5.08 -8.56
N THR A 14 0.95 3.97 -9.16
CA THR A 14 -0.46 3.65 -9.36
C THR A 14 -0.84 2.39 -8.58
N PHE A 15 -1.95 2.49 -7.83
CA PHE A 15 -2.61 1.36 -7.19
C PHE A 15 -3.90 1.04 -7.95
N SER A 16 -4.09 -0.26 -8.22
CA SER A 16 -5.21 -0.78 -8.98
C SER A 16 -5.87 -1.94 -8.24
N LEU A 17 -7.18 -2.04 -8.37
CA LEU A 17 -8.01 -3.13 -7.88
C LEU A 17 -8.76 -3.73 -9.08
N ASP A 18 -8.66 -5.05 -9.26
CA ASP A 18 -9.30 -5.78 -10.37
C ASP A 18 -9.02 -5.15 -11.76
N GLY A 19 -7.77 -4.75 -11.98
CA GLY A 19 -7.32 -4.11 -13.22
C GLY A 19 -7.70 -2.63 -13.37
N THR A 20 -8.45 -2.06 -12.44
CA THR A 20 -8.87 -0.65 -12.47
C THR A 20 -8.04 0.18 -11.51
N SER A 21 -7.39 1.23 -12.02
CA SER A 21 -6.65 2.18 -11.20
C SER A 21 -7.59 3.04 -10.35
N TYR A 22 -7.32 3.15 -9.05
CA TYR A 22 -8.14 3.93 -8.11
C TYR A 22 -7.36 5.04 -7.39
N VAL A 23 -6.03 4.92 -7.28
CA VAL A 23 -5.15 5.99 -6.79
C VAL A 23 -3.90 6.06 -7.65
N THR A 24 -3.51 7.27 -8.03
CA THR A 24 -2.18 7.56 -8.59
C THR A 24 -1.58 8.74 -7.84
N VAL A 25 -0.32 8.61 -7.45
CA VAL A 25 0.47 9.65 -6.80
C VAL A 25 1.72 9.90 -7.63
N GLY A 26 1.97 11.15 -8.00
CA GLY A 26 3.17 11.58 -8.70
C GLY A 26 4.20 12.22 -7.76
N GLU A 27 5.47 12.14 -8.12
CA GLU A 27 6.59 12.77 -7.41
C GLU A 27 6.34 14.26 -7.14
N SER A 28 5.79 14.97 -8.13
CA SER A 28 5.49 16.41 -8.04
C SER A 28 4.51 16.78 -6.93
N GLN A 29 3.70 15.84 -6.44
CA GLN A 29 2.72 16.09 -5.36
C GLN A 29 3.37 16.09 -3.96
N VAL A 30 4.52 15.43 -3.80
CA VAL A 30 5.19 15.26 -2.49
C VAL A 30 6.60 15.86 -2.45
N GLY A 31 7.16 16.18 -3.63
CA GLY A 31 8.50 16.73 -3.81
C GLY A 31 9.59 15.65 -3.91
N THR A 32 10.63 15.93 -4.69
CA THR A 32 11.72 14.99 -5.03
C THR A 32 12.42 14.41 -3.81
N ALA A 33 12.79 15.22 -2.82
CA ALA A 33 13.51 14.72 -1.64
C ALA A 33 12.68 13.69 -0.84
N THR A 34 11.38 13.96 -0.67
CA THR A 34 10.44 13.03 -0.02
C THR A 34 10.27 11.76 -0.84
N TRP A 35 10.16 11.90 -2.16
CA TRP A 35 9.99 10.77 -3.08
C TRP A 35 11.19 9.81 -3.05
N GLN A 36 12.40 10.35 -3.17
CA GLN A 36 13.64 9.59 -3.13
C GLN A 36 13.77 8.79 -1.82
N GLN A 37 13.45 9.42 -0.69
CA GLN A 37 13.45 8.73 0.61
C GLN A 37 12.39 7.64 0.74
N ALA A 38 11.29 7.74 -0.01
CA ALA A 38 10.17 6.79 0.07
C ALA A 38 10.32 5.61 -0.89
N PHE A 39 10.91 5.81 -2.07
CA PHE A 39 10.85 4.84 -3.16
C PHE A 39 12.20 4.48 -3.79
N ASP A 40 13.26 5.29 -3.66
CA ASP A 40 14.57 5.04 -4.31
C ASP A 40 15.46 4.08 -3.52
N HIS A 41 14.84 3.03 -2.97
CA HIS A 41 15.51 1.94 -2.31
C HIS A 41 14.74 0.64 -2.51
N LYS A 42 15.37 -0.48 -2.13
CA LYS A 42 14.71 -1.78 -2.16
C LYS A 42 13.56 -1.78 -1.15
N MET A 43 12.47 -2.43 -1.53
CA MET A 43 11.27 -2.62 -0.70
C MET A 43 11.07 -4.11 -0.45
N SER A 44 10.43 -4.44 0.66
CA SER A 44 9.91 -5.78 0.95
C SER A 44 8.39 -5.77 0.90
N ILE A 45 7.80 -6.93 0.59
CA ILE A 45 6.35 -7.12 0.68
C ILE A 45 6.05 -7.70 2.06
N ILE A 46 5.14 -7.05 2.78
CA ILE A 46 4.64 -7.52 4.08
C ILE A 46 3.14 -7.80 3.94
N LEU A 47 2.71 -8.94 4.48
CA LEU A 47 1.32 -9.35 4.57
C LEU A 47 1.02 -9.62 6.04
N ASP A 48 0.13 -8.83 6.65
CA ASP A 48 -0.12 -8.86 8.08
C ASP A 48 -1.61 -8.64 8.40
N PRO A 49 -2.28 -9.57 9.11
CA PRO A 49 -3.63 -9.38 9.63
C PRO A 49 -3.61 -8.67 11.00
N ALA A 50 -3.29 -7.38 11.03
CA ALA A 50 -3.32 -6.59 12.25
C ALA A 50 -4.74 -6.53 12.88
N MET A 51 -4.80 -6.40 14.21
CA MET A 51 -6.04 -6.24 14.97
C MET A 51 -5.94 -5.06 15.94
N GLY A 52 -6.91 -4.14 15.91
CA GLY A 52 -6.89 -2.93 16.73
C GLY A 52 -5.80 -1.95 16.32
N GLY A 53 -5.41 -1.03 17.21
CA GLY A 53 -4.44 0.03 16.91
C GLY A 53 -5.05 1.25 16.20
N SER A 54 -4.22 2.24 15.85
CA SER A 54 -4.70 3.52 15.29
C SER A 54 -5.58 3.38 14.06
N CYS A 55 -5.31 2.38 13.21
CA CYS A 55 -6.27 1.82 12.27
C CYS A 55 -6.51 0.36 12.68
N PRO A 56 -7.77 -0.08 12.92
CA PRO A 56 -9.01 0.62 12.57
C PRO A 56 -9.56 1.60 13.63
N ASN A 57 -9.02 1.62 14.87
CA ASN A 57 -9.69 2.31 15.99
C ASN A 57 -9.95 3.80 15.73
N GLY A 58 -8.97 4.50 15.16
CA GLY A 58 -9.08 5.92 14.82
C GLY A 58 -10.03 6.19 13.65
N ALA A 59 -10.14 5.26 12.69
CA ALA A 59 -11.05 5.40 11.55
C ALA A 59 -12.52 5.20 11.95
N CYS A 60 -12.80 4.25 12.85
CA CYS A 60 -14.16 3.98 13.35
C CYS A 60 -14.53 4.82 14.59
N GLY A 61 -13.58 5.48 15.25
CA GLY A 61 -13.79 6.10 16.56
C GLY A 61 -14.12 5.07 17.66
N CYS A 62 -13.63 3.83 17.50
CA CYS A 62 -13.99 2.68 18.33
C CYS A 62 -12.73 2.00 18.89
N THR A 63 -12.88 1.11 19.88
CA THR A 63 -11.79 0.21 20.27
C THR A 63 -12.06 -1.17 19.70
N ALA A 64 -11.21 -1.62 18.78
CA ALA A 64 -11.19 -2.99 18.29
C ALA A 64 -9.99 -3.75 18.89
N PRO A 65 -10.08 -5.09 19.03
CA PRO A 65 -11.28 -5.90 18.79
C PRO A 65 -12.36 -5.68 19.87
N THR A 66 -13.62 -5.98 19.53
CA THR A 66 -14.75 -5.99 20.47
C THR A 66 -15.21 -7.42 20.73
N SER A 67 -16.17 -7.62 21.65
CA SER A 67 -16.80 -8.93 21.83
C SER A 67 -17.55 -9.44 20.59
N ALA A 68 -17.90 -8.55 19.65
CA ALA A 68 -18.51 -8.92 18.37
C ALA A 68 -17.46 -9.33 17.31
N THR A 69 -16.16 -9.11 17.56
CA THR A 69 -15.11 -9.53 16.63
C THR A 69 -14.99 -11.05 16.63
N THR A 70 -15.27 -11.67 15.48
CA THR A 70 -15.14 -13.11 15.31
C THR A 70 -13.66 -13.52 15.26
N SER A 71 -13.30 -14.57 16.01
CA SER A 71 -11.94 -15.12 16.03
C SER A 71 -11.71 -16.14 14.90
N GLY A 72 -10.44 -16.48 14.64
CA GLY A 72 -10.06 -17.48 13.63
C GLY A 72 -10.04 -16.96 12.18
N GLY A 73 -10.25 -15.67 11.97
CA GLY A 73 -10.05 -15.03 10.67
C GLY A 73 -8.63 -15.26 10.14
N THR A 74 -8.50 -15.56 8.85
CA THR A 74 -7.21 -15.83 8.20
C THR A 74 -7.10 -15.04 6.90
N THR A 75 -5.98 -14.36 6.68
CA THR A 75 -5.65 -13.77 5.38
C THR A 75 -5.25 -14.87 4.40
N ARG A 76 -6.06 -15.11 3.37
CA ARG A 76 -5.76 -16.07 2.31
C ARG A 76 -5.22 -15.33 1.08
N VAL A 77 -3.98 -15.63 0.70
CA VAL A 77 -3.33 -15.02 -0.47
C VAL A 77 -3.06 -16.11 -1.50
N GLY A 78 -3.69 -15.99 -2.67
CA GLY A 78 -3.51 -16.98 -3.74
C GLY A 78 -2.17 -16.84 -4.46
N ARG A 79 -1.71 -15.60 -4.68
CA ARG A 79 -0.44 -15.31 -5.36
C ARG A 79 0.07 -13.93 -4.97
N VAL A 80 1.39 -13.82 -4.82
CA VAL A 80 2.15 -12.57 -4.83
C VAL A 80 3.12 -12.65 -5.99
N ALA A 81 3.23 -11.58 -6.77
CA ALA A 81 4.18 -11.50 -7.87
C ALA A 81 4.72 -10.07 -7.99
N ALA A 82 5.96 -9.97 -8.44
CA ALA A 82 6.62 -8.72 -8.79
C ALA A 82 7.14 -8.85 -10.23
N TYR A 83 6.95 -7.80 -11.02
CA TYR A 83 7.31 -7.75 -12.43
C TYR A 83 8.11 -6.48 -12.69
N THR A 84 8.99 -6.53 -13.68
CA THR A 84 9.73 -5.36 -14.19
C THR A 84 9.45 -5.23 -15.67
N ALA A 85 9.18 -4.02 -16.15
CA ALA A 85 9.25 -3.71 -17.57
C ALA A 85 10.72 -3.47 -17.94
N GLY A 86 11.16 -4.08 -19.05
CA GLY A 86 12.51 -3.88 -19.61
C GLY A 86 12.54 -2.73 -20.60
#